data_AF-H0R2Z5-F1
#
_entry.id   AF-H0R2Z5-F1
#
_cell.length_a   1.000
_cell.length_b   1.000
_cell.length_c   1.000
_cell.angle_alpha   90.00
_cell.angle_beta   90.00
_cell.angle_gamma   90.00
#
_symmetry.space_group_name_H-M   'P 1'
#
loop_
_entity.id
_entity.type
_entity.pdbx_description
1 polymer ?
#
loop_
_entity_poly.entity_id
_entity_poly.type
_entity_poly.pdbx_seq_one_letter_code
_entity_poly.pdbx_strand_id
1 'polypeptide(L)'
;MNKNIGAIALAAVTLALTACSPTTESISAPTSSAAPSVASDREVKRAEAEAGKRELAILGVLGLPNGVDRIAAEAAAARGFPYMFSHGEGCSWVRTSDAALWRMYGTDGGQLVRDTEAERAFHSNAGASDLWTCSPAANVPTADDPAASTPYQFVDERGTWVRVGSAVYLVPEPVPTRGVVPHLRSESGEVVPLPTN
;
A
#
# COMPACT_ATOMS: atom_id res chain seq x y z
N MET A 1 32.41 30.90 -17.01
CA MET A 1 33.22 31.45 -15.89
C MET A 1 32.27 31.52 -14.69
N ASN A 2 32.35 30.74 -13.61
CA ASN A 2 33.49 30.13 -12.92
C ASN A 2 33.15 28.76 -12.31
N LYS A 3 34.17 27.88 -12.29
CA LYS A 3 34.28 26.61 -11.56
C LYS A 3 34.48 26.86 -10.06
N ASN A 4 34.14 25.86 -9.23
CA ASN A 4 34.80 25.45 -7.95
C ASN A 4 34.13 24.13 -7.53
N ILE A 5 34.58 22.93 -7.92
CA ILE A 5 35.64 22.07 -7.33
C ILE A 5 35.75 22.17 -5.80
N GLY A 6 35.43 21.06 -5.13
CA GLY A 6 35.77 20.78 -3.74
C GLY A 6 35.56 19.29 -3.42
N ALA A 7 36.60 18.49 -3.62
CA ALA A 7 36.70 17.10 -3.17
C ALA A 7 37.52 17.05 -1.88
N ILE A 8 37.09 16.30 -0.86
CA ILE A 8 37.92 15.90 0.28
C ILE A 8 37.57 14.45 0.65
N ALA A 9 38.61 13.64 0.81
CA ALA A 9 38.59 12.19 0.99
C ALA A 9 38.92 11.77 2.43
N LEU A 10 38.39 10.59 2.80
CA LEU A 10 38.93 9.50 3.64
C LEU A 10 39.61 9.79 5.00
N ALA A 11 39.12 9.12 6.05
CA ALA A 11 39.96 8.52 7.08
C ALA A 11 39.30 7.29 7.71
N ALA A 12 39.83 6.10 7.40
CA ALA A 12 39.56 4.86 8.11
C ALA A 12 40.51 4.78 9.31
N VAL A 13 39.97 4.52 10.51
CA VAL A 13 40.77 4.31 11.72
C VAL A 13 40.87 2.81 11.98
N THR A 14 42.02 2.24 11.63
CA THR A 14 42.50 0.95 12.12
C THR A 14 43.38 1.20 13.34
N LEU A 15 42.99 0.66 14.50
CA LEU A 15 43.87 0.60 15.67
C LEU A 15 44.19 -0.84 16.01
N ALA A 16 45.48 -1.04 16.22
CA ALA A 16 46.19 -2.29 16.16
C ALA A 16 46.17 -3.08 17.48
N LEU A 17 46.49 -4.36 17.28
CA LEU A 17 46.86 -5.41 18.22
C LEU A 17 47.65 -4.96 19.46
N THR A 18 47.24 -5.48 20.62
CA THR A 18 48.13 -5.79 21.75
C THR A 18 48.08 -7.28 22.04
N ALA A 19 49.27 -7.88 22.14
CA ALA A 19 49.54 -9.30 22.20
C ALA A 19 49.57 -9.89 23.63
N CYS A 20 49.63 -11.23 23.66
CA CYS A 20 50.12 -12.14 24.72
C CYS A 20 49.19 -12.57 25.89
N SER A 21 48.58 -13.74 25.69
CA SER A 21 48.21 -14.78 26.69
C SER A 21 49.45 -15.28 27.48
N PRO A 22 49.36 -16.05 28.60
CA PRO A 22 48.29 -17.00 28.95
C PRO A 22 47.90 -17.12 30.45
N THR A 23 46.68 -17.58 30.73
CA THR A 23 46.40 -18.36 31.96
C THR A 23 45.33 -19.40 31.64
N THR A 24 45.73 -20.65 31.77
CA THR A 24 44.89 -21.83 31.65
C THR A 24 44.18 -22.05 32.99
N GLU A 25 42.91 -21.68 33.09
CA GLU A 25 42.00 -22.29 34.06
C GLU A 25 40.87 -22.95 33.29
N SER A 26 40.82 -24.28 33.36
CA SER A 26 39.65 -25.06 32.96
C SER A 26 38.50 -24.73 33.90
N ILE A 27 37.73 -23.70 33.55
CA ILE A 27 36.40 -23.49 34.13
C ILE A 27 35.46 -24.39 33.34
N SER A 28 34.95 -25.42 34.02
CA SER A 28 33.88 -26.27 33.54
C SER A 28 32.76 -25.40 32.96
N ALA A 29 32.39 -25.66 31.70
CA ALA A 29 31.24 -25.02 31.10
C ALA A 29 30.01 -25.31 31.98
N PRO A 30 29.24 -24.30 32.43
CA PRO A 30 27.92 -24.59 32.97
C PRO A 30 27.14 -25.19 31.81
N THR A 31 26.76 -26.46 31.93
CA THR A 31 25.86 -27.12 31.01
C THR A 31 24.51 -26.42 31.14
N SER A 32 24.36 -25.30 30.43
CA SER A 32 23.06 -24.68 30.23
C SER A 32 22.33 -25.56 29.24
N SER A 33 21.69 -26.62 29.75
CA SER A 33 20.46 -27.10 29.15
C SER A 33 19.42 -26.00 29.30
N ALA A 34 19.55 -24.94 28.50
CA ALA A 34 18.46 -24.03 28.25
C ALA A 34 17.44 -24.85 27.46
N ALA A 35 16.40 -25.32 28.14
CA ALA A 35 15.17 -25.68 27.46
C ALA A 35 14.81 -24.51 26.52
N PRO A 36 14.46 -24.75 25.25
CA PRO A 36 14.08 -23.67 24.35
C PRO A 36 12.96 -22.89 25.03
N SER A 37 13.21 -21.59 25.19
CA SER A 37 12.51 -20.70 26.07
C SER A 37 11.09 -20.42 25.56
N VAL A 38 10.14 -21.28 25.95
CA VAL A 38 8.70 -21.07 25.70
C VAL A 38 8.23 -19.67 26.19
N ALA A 39 8.91 -19.10 27.18
CA ALA A 39 8.72 -17.73 27.64
C ALA A 39 9.16 -16.66 26.60
N SER A 40 10.28 -16.84 25.92
CA SER A 40 10.75 -15.89 24.89
C SER A 40 9.84 -15.91 23.66
N ASP A 41 9.35 -17.08 23.25
CA ASP A 41 8.43 -17.19 22.11
C ASP A 41 7.08 -16.54 22.39
N ARG A 42 6.62 -16.61 23.65
CA ARG A 42 5.39 -15.95 24.09
C ARG A 42 5.55 -14.42 24.14
N GLU A 43 6.71 -13.94 24.56
CA GLU A 43 7.04 -12.50 24.57
C GLU A 43 7.18 -11.94 23.16
N VAL A 44 7.84 -12.65 22.25
CA VAL A 44 7.93 -12.29 20.83
C VAL A 44 6.55 -12.22 20.20
N LYS A 45 5.71 -13.26 20.38
CA LYS A 45 4.32 -13.26 19.87
C LYS A 45 3.48 -12.12 20.45
N ARG A 46 3.69 -11.76 21.72
CA ARG A 46 3.00 -10.61 22.33
C ARG A 46 3.46 -9.30 21.68
N ALA A 47 4.76 -9.12 21.47
CA ALA A 47 5.30 -7.93 20.83
C ALA A 47 4.82 -7.80 19.37
N GLU A 48 4.78 -8.89 18.62
CA GLU A 48 4.22 -8.94 17.25
C GLU A 48 2.72 -8.60 17.24
N ALA A 49 1.95 -9.15 18.18
CA ALA A 49 0.52 -8.85 18.30
C ALA A 49 0.27 -7.36 18.66
N GLU A 50 1.10 -6.77 19.51
CA GLU A 50 1.04 -5.35 19.83
C GLU A 50 1.42 -4.46 18.63
N ALA A 51 2.46 -4.85 17.87
CA ALA A 51 2.84 -4.18 16.63
C ALA A 51 1.71 -4.24 15.59
N GLY A 52 1.11 -5.42 15.40
CA GLY A 52 -0.05 -5.61 14.52
C GLY A 52 -1.24 -4.74 14.93
N LYS A 53 -1.55 -4.65 16.22
CA LYS A 53 -2.62 -3.76 16.73
C LYS A 53 -2.34 -2.28 16.44
N ARG A 54 -1.08 -1.84 16.58
CA ARG A 54 -0.69 -0.46 16.26
C ARG A 54 -0.85 -0.17 14.77
N GLU A 55 -0.43 -1.08 13.91
CA GLU A 55 -0.57 -0.92 12.46
C GLU A 55 -2.05 -0.86 12.04
N LEU A 56 -2.89 -1.75 12.57
CA LEU A 56 -4.33 -1.72 12.32
C LEU A 56 -4.99 -0.41 12.82
N ALA A 57 -4.52 0.14 13.94
CA ALA A 57 -5.01 1.43 14.42
C ALA A 57 -4.65 2.58 13.46
N ILE A 58 -3.45 2.57 12.87
CA ILE A 58 -3.03 3.56 11.88
C ILE A 58 -3.88 3.42 10.61
N LEU A 59 -4.05 2.20 10.11
CA LEU A 59 -4.91 1.93 8.95
C LEU A 59 -6.36 2.36 9.20
N GLY A 60 -6.86 2.14 10.41
CA GLY A 60 -8.16 2.63 10.86
C GLY A 60 -8.27 4.16 10.81
N VAL A 61 -7.24 4.90 11.24
CA VAL A 61 -7.23 6.37 11.09
C VAL A 61 -7.29 6.78 9.61
N LEU A 62 -6.61 6.04 8.73
CA LEU A 62 -6.59 6.31 7.29
C LEU A 62 -7.83 5.81 6.54
N GLY A 63 -8.69 5.01 7.18
CA GLY A 63 -9.83 4.38 6.51
C GLY A 63 -9.38 3.39 5.43
N LEU A 64 -8.28 2.68 5.68
CA LEU A 64 -7.73 1.65 4.80
C LEU A 64 -7.89 0.28 5.46
N PRO A 65 -8.19 -0.78 4.69
CA PRO A 65 -8.19 -2.13 5.22
C PRO A 65 -6.76 -2.66 5.40
N ASN A 66 -6.65 -3.73 6.20
CA ASN A 66 -5.42 -4.50 6.34
C ASN A 66 -4.94 -5.04 4.98
N GLY A 67 -3.63 -5.08 4.79
CA GLY A 67 -2.98 -5.54 3.55
C GLY A 67 -2.69 -4.43 2.55
N VAL A 68 -3.39 -3.29 2.63
CA VAL A 68 -3.13 -2.12 1.78
C VAL A 68 -1.83 -1.43 2.18
N ASP A 69 -1.04 -1.01 1.19
CA ASP A 69 0.18 -0.24 1.39
C ASP A 69 -0.16 1.22 1.73
N ARG A 70 -0.24 1.52 3.03
CA ARG A 70 -0.55 2.87 3.49
C ARG A 70 0.42 3.94 2.99
N ILE A 71 1.71 3.61 2.91
CA ILE A 71 2.73 4.58 2.49
C ILE A 71 2.52 4.95 1.03
N ALA A 72 2.23 3.96 0.17
CA ALA A 72 1.92 4.20 -1.22
C ALA A 72 0.59 4.97 -1.39
N ALA A 73 -0.44 4.64 -0.61
CA ALA A 73 -1.73 5.32 -0.65
C ALA A 73 -1.63 6.80 -0.23
N GLU A 74 -0.90 7.10 0.84
CA GLU A 74 -0.65 8.47 1.29
C GLU A 74 0.22 9.25 0.30
N ALA A 75 1.25 8.62 -0.28
CA ALA A 75 2.08 9.23 -1.31
C ALA A 75 1.29 9.54 -2.59
N ALA A 76 0.35 8.67 -2.98
CA ALA A 76 -0.54 8.90 -4.11
C ALA A 76 -1.44 10.12 -3.84
N ALA A 77 -2.07 10.16 -2.66
CA ALA A 77 -2.93 11.27 -2.26
C ALA A 77 -2.16 12.61 -2.21
N ALA A 78 -0.94 12.61 -1.65
CA ALA A 78 -0.08 13.80 -1.60
C ALA A 78 0.30 14.34 -3.00
N ARG A 79 0.32 13.47 -4.01
CA ARG A 79 0.59 13.83 -5.42
C ARG A 79 -0.68 14.07 -6.23
N GLY A 80 -1.86 13.98 -5.63
CA GLY A 80 -3.15 14.15 -6.31
C GLY A 80 -3.51 12.97 -7.23
N PHE A 81 -2.87 11.81 -7.08
CA PHE A 81 -3.20 10.62 -7.86
C PHE A 81 -4.23 9.74 -7.14
N PRO A 82 -5.12 9.07 -7.87
CA PRO A 82 -5.96 8.04 -7.28
C PRO A 82 -5.13 6.84 -6.87
N TYR A 83 -5.65 6.06 -5.92
CA TYR A 83 -5.06 4.80 -5.49
C TYR A 83 -6.11 3.70 -5.61
N MET A 84 -5.79 2.60 -6.29
CA MET A 84 -6.73 1.51 -6.51
C MET A 84 -6.31 0.28 -5.71
N PHE A 85 -7.22 -0.30 -4.95
CA PHE A 85 -6.96 -1.52 -4.18
C PHE A 85 -8.18 -2.43 -4.12
N SER A 86 -7.95 -3.70 -3.81
CA SER A 86 -9.00 -4.69 -3.53
C SER A 86 -8.93 -5.17 -2.09
N HIS A 87 -10.06 -5.63 -1.56
CA HIS A 87 -10.17 -6.18 -0.21
C HIS A 87 -11.40 -7.06 -0.13
N GLY A 88 -11.27 -8.25 0.47
CA GLY A 88 -12.30 -9.27 0.35
C GLY A 88 -12.42 -9.84 -1.06
N GLU A 89 -13.51 -10.55 -1.33
CA GLU A 89 -13.73 -11.23 -2.61
C GLU A 89 -14.52 -10.34 -3.56
N GLY A 90 -13.92 -10.02 -4.72
CA GLY A 90 -14.59 -9.26 -5.78
C GLY A 90 -14.81 -7.78 -5.51
N CYS A 91 -14.38 -7.24 -4.37
CA CYS A 91 -14.50 -5.83 -4.04
C CYS A 91 -13.21 -5.06 -4.38
N SER A 92 -13.37 -3.95 -5.09
CA SER A 92 -12.29 -3.02 -5.41
C SER A 92 -12.79 -1.57 -5.33
N TRP A 93 -11.88 -0.67 -4.98
CA TRP A 93 -12.18 0.75 -4.81
C TRP A 93 -11.16 1.61 -5.53
N VAL A 94 -11.63 2.76 -6.02
CA VAL A 94 -10.78 3.92 -6.28
C VAL A 94 -10.81 4.80 -5.03
N ARG A 95 -9.64 5.05 -4.46
CA ARG A 95 -9.45 6.06 -3.43
C ARG A 95 -8.95 7.35 -4.07
N THR A 96 -9.72 8.42 -3.90
CA THR A 96 -9.33 9.76 -4.36
C THR A 96 -8.43 10.46 -3.33
N SER A 97 -7.80 11.57 -3.73
CA SER A 97 -6.83 12.29 -2.89
C SER A 97 -7.42 12.90 -1.62
N ASP A 98 -8.74 13.10 -1.58
CA ASP A 98 -9.54 13.48 -0.41
C ASP A 98 -9.89 12.30 0.50
N ALA A 99 -9.26 11.13 0.29
CA ALA A 99 -9.49 9.87 0.99
C ALA A 99 -10.87 9.21 0.77
N ALA A 100 -11.71 9.76 -0.11
CA ALA A 100 -13.00 9.14 -0.42
C ALA A 100 -12.83 7.82 -1.19
N LEU A 101 -13.68 6.85 -0.90
CA LEU A 101 -13.70 5.55 -1.57
C LEU A 101 -14.87 5.48 -2.55
N TRP A 102 -14.58 5.01 -3.76
CA TRP A 102 -15.55 4.86 -4.83
C TRP A 102 -15.56 3.41 -5.27
N ARG A 103 -16.71 2.74 -5.11
CA ARG A 103 -16.83 1.29 -5.39
C ARG A 103 -16.72 1.02 -6.89
N MET A 104 -15.91 0.03 -7.27
CA MET A 104 -15.76 -0.44 -8.66
C MET A 104 -16.46 -1.78 -8.90
N TYR A 105 -17.46 -2.08 -8.09
CA TYR A 105 -18.23 -3.33 -8.08
C TYR A 105 -19.73 -3.04 -7.95
N GLY A 106 -20.58 -4.03 -8.21
CA GLY A 106 -22.04 -3.90 -8.19
C GLY A 106 -22.67 -3.73 -9.57
N THR A 107 -23.90 -3.22 -9.64
CA THR A 107 -24.67 -3.17 -10.90
C THR A 107 -24.49 -1.89 -11.71
N ASP A 108 -23.80 -0.91 -11.14
CA ASP A 108 -23.80 0.48 -11.59
C ASP A 108 -22.41 0.86 -12.12
N GLY A 109 -21.98 0.26 -13.24
CA GLY A 109 -20.84 0.79 -13.99
C GLY A 109 -21.08 2.24 -14.46
N GLY A 110 -20.04 2.92 -14.94
CA GLY A 110 -20.14 4.35 -15.27
C GLY A 110 -19.83 5.22 -14.07
N GLN A 111 -20.71 6.14 -13.69
CA GLN A 111 -20.49 7.02 -12.53
C GLN A 111 -20.40 6.19 -11.25
N LEU A 112 -19.21 6.16 -10.66
CA LEU A 112 -18.97 5.42 -9.44
C LEU A 112 -19.68 6.10 -8.27
N VAL A 113 -20.14 5.24 -7.36
CA VAL A 113 -20.84 5.63 -6.14
C VAL A 113 -19.86 5.65 -4.98
N ARG A 114 -19.94 6.70 -4.16
CA ARG A 114 -19.12 6.80 -2.95
C ARG A 114 -19.53 5.75 -1.94
N ASP A 115 -18.56 4.98 -1.46
CA ASP A 115 -18.77 3.86 -0.56
C ASP A 115 -18.54 4.26 0.90
N THR A 116 -19.51 5.00 1.44
CA THR A 116 -19.46 5.45 2.84
C THR A 116 -19.56 4.31 3.87
N GLU A 117 -20.04 3.13 3.45
CA GLU A 117 -20.09 1.93 4.28
C GLU A 117 -18.69 1.35 4.45
N ALA A 118 -17.96 1.16 3.35
CA ALA A 118 -16.57 0.72 3.38
C ALA A 118 -15.68 1.72 4.13
N GLU A 119 -15.85 3.03 3.88
CA GLU A 119 -15.13 4.09 4.62
C GLU A 119 -15.32 3.92 6.13
N ARG A 120 -16.57 3.81 6.59
CA ARG A 120 -16.88 3.63 8.03
C ARG A 120 -16.35 2.32 8.58
N ALA A 121 -16.46 1.24 7.81
CA ALA A 121 -16.01 -0.08 8.22
C ALA A 121 -14.49 -0.10 8.40
N PHE A 122 -13.73 0.41 7.44
CA PHE A 122 -12.27 0.47 7.55
C PHE A 122 -11.81 1.41 8.66
N HIS A 123 -12.53 2.52 8.89
CA HIS A 123 -12.25 3.38 10.05
C HIS A 123 -12.50 2.69 11.39
N SER A 124 -13.54 1.86 11.47
CA SER A 124 -13.94 1.19 12.71
C SER A 124 -13.12 -0.06 13.00
N ASN A 125 -12.79 -0.82 11.95
CA ASN A 125 -12.04 -2.08 12.05
C ASN A 125 -11.33 -2.39 10.73
N ALA A 126 -10.15 -1.81 10.53
CA ALA A 126 -9.28 -2.11 9.39
C ALA A 126 -8.92 -3.60 9.26
N GLY A 127 -8.97 -4.37 10.36
CA GLY A 127 -8.63 -5.79 10.39
C GLY A 127 -9.76 -6.73 9.96
N ALA A 128 -10.97 -6.23 9.68
CA ALA A 128 -12.10 -7.06 9.26
C ALA A 128 -11.95 -7.49 7.79
N SER A 129 -11.18 -8.53 7.53
CA SER A 129 -10.97 -9.10 6.19
C SER A 129 -12.14 -9.95 5.68
N ASP A 130 -12.87 -10.60 6.58
CA ASP A 130 -13.67 -11.78 6.24
C ASP A 130 -15.14 -11.47 5.90
N LEU A 131 -15.51 -10.18 5.79
CA LEU A 131 -16.91 -9.75 5.73
C LEU A 131 -17.39 -9.31 4.35
N TRP A 132 -16.50 -9.24 3.35
CA TRP A 132 -16.80 -8.57 2.08
C TRP A 132 -16.75 -9.56 0.91
N THR A 133 -17.92 -9.80 0.32
CA THR A 133 -18.09 -10.49 -0.96
C THR A 133 -18.92 -9.59 -1.86
N CYS A 134 -18.32 -9.13 -2.96
CA CYS A 134 -18.94 -8.20 -3.90
C CYS A 134 -19.12 -8.86 -5.26
N SER A 135 -20.21 -8.52 -5.93
CA SER A 135 -20.41 -8.88 -7.35
C SER A 135 -19.59 -7.95 -8.23
N PRO A 136 -18.87 -8.47 -9.26
CA PRO A 136 -18.18 -7.63 -10.23
C PRO A 136 -19.10 -6.59 -10.85
N ALA A 137 -18.52 -5.46 -11.29
CA ALA A 137 -19.27 -4.41 -11.98
C ALA A 137 -20.02 -4.97 -13.21
N ALA A 138 -21.33 -4.74 -13.25
CA ALA A 138 -22.16 -5.02 -14.43
C ALA A 138 -22.47 -3.72 -15.19
N ASN A 139 -22.83 -3.87 -16.47
CA ASN A 139 -23.26 -2.75 -17.34
C ASN A 139 -22.23 -1.61 -17.46
N VAL A 140 -20.93 -1.93 -17.38
CA VAL A 140 -19.88 -0.92 -17.53
C VAL A 140 -19.97 -0.31 -18.95
N PRO A 141 -20.14 1.03 -19.07
CA PRO A 141 -20.23 1.69 -20.37
C PRO A 141 -18.99 1.46 -21.22
N THR A 142 -19.17 1.46 -22.54
CA THR A 142 -18.07 1.26 -23.51
C THR A 142 -17.38 2.55 -23.95
N ALA A 143 -17.73 3.67 -23.32
CA ALA A 143 -17.22 4.99 -23.66
C ALA A 143 -17.13 5.85 -22.40
N ASP A 144 -16.13 6.72 -22.40
CA ASP A 144 -15.89 7.70 -21.36
C ASP A 144 -16.99 8.78 -21.34
N ASP A 145 -17.22 9.37 -20.16
CA ASP A 145 -18.11 10.51 -19.96
C ASP A 145 -17.33 11.65 -19.28
N PRO A 146 -16.79 12.60 -20.06
CA PRO A 146 -16.08 13.76 -19.51
C PRO A 146 -16.95 14.70 -18.69
N ALA A 147 -18.28 14.59 -18.79
CA ALA A 147 -19.23 15.40 -18.01
C ALA A 147 -19.57 14.75 -16.66
N ALA A 148 -19.06 13.55 -16.38
CA ALA A 148 -19.26 12.88 -15.10
C ALA A 148 -18.74 13.72 -13.92
N SER A 149 -19.58 13.86 -12.90
CA SER A 149 -19.26 14.65 -11.70
C SER A 149 -18.51 13.87 -10.61
N THR A 150 -18.49 12.55 -10.74
CA THR A 150 -17.78 11.61 -9.86
C THR A 150 -16.81 10.77 -10.69
N PRO A 151 -15.91 9.99 -10.07
CA PRO A 151 -15.10 9.05 -10.82
C PRO A 151 -15.97 8.18 -11.74
N TYR A 152 -15.54 7.97 -12.98
CA TYR A 152 -16.34 7.31 -14.00
C TYR A 152 -15.60 6.14 -14.62
N GLN A 153 -16.17 4.94 -14.52
CA GLN A 153 -15.62 3.71 -15.05
C GLN A 153 -16.21 3.39 -16.43
N PHE A 154 -15.35 3.02 -17.37
CA PHE A 154 -15.75 2.54 -18.69
C PHE A 154 -14.77 1.49 -19.20
N VAL A 155 -15.15 0.78 -20.26
CA VAL A 155 -14.31 -0.23 -20.92
C VAL A 155 -14.12 0.19 -22.38
N ASP A 156 -12.93 -0.01 -22.91
CA ASP A 156 -12.69 0.01 -24.35
C ASP A 156 -11.87 -1.22 -24.77
N GLU A 157 -11.45 -1.26 -26.04
CA GLU A 157 -10.65 -2.35 -26.60
C GLU A 157 -9.29 -2.59 -25.90
N ARG A 158 -8.80 -1.62 -25.11
CA ARG A 158 -7.51 -1.68 -24.40
C ARG A 158 -7.66 -2.09 -22.93
N GLY A 159 -8.87 -2.13 -22.39
CA GLY A 159 -9.15 -2.59 -21.04
C GLY A 159 -10.17 -1.73 -20.30
N THR A 160 -10.17 -1.91 -18.97
CA THR A 160 -11.02 -1.14 -18.06
C THR A 160 -10.32 0.15 -17.64
N TRP A 161 -11.04 1.26 -17.68
CA TRP A 161 -10.53 2.60 -17.35
C TRP A 161 -11.39 3.26 -16.29
N VAL A 162 -10.78 4.15 -15.50
CA VAL A 162 -11.50 5.07 -14.63
C VAL A 162 -11.02 6.50 -14.85
N ARG A 163 -11.96 7.39 -15.13
CA ARG A 163 -11.76 8.84 -15.07
C ARG A 163 -11.85 9.31 -13.63
N VAL A 164 -10.88 10.10 -13.20
CA VAL A 164 -10.89 10.81 -11.91
C VAL A 164 -10.56 12.27 -12.18
N GLY A 165 -11.55 13.14 -12.05
CA GLY A 165 -11.43 14.53 -12.48
C GLY A 165 -11.16 14.61 -13.99
N SER A 166 -10.11 15.34 -14.38
CA SER A 166 -9.75 15.54 -15.79
C SER A 166 -8.92 14.40 -16.40
N ALA A 167 -8.40 13.47 -15.59
CA ALA A 167 -7.48 12.43 -16.01
C ALA A 167 -8.16 11.05 -16.09
N VAL A 168 -7.63 10.18 -16.95
CA VAL A 168 -8.10 8.80 -17.14
C VAL A 168 -6.98 7.84 -16.80
N TYR A 169 -7.31 6.78 -16.08
CA TYR A 169 -6.37 5.83 -15.52
C TYR A 169 -6.74 4.40 -15.89
N LEU A 170 -5.75 3.58 -16.25
CA LEU A 170 -5.95 2.16 -16.51
C LEU A 170 -6.21 1.44 -15.19
N VAL A 171 -7.31 0.69 -15.13
CA VAL A 171 -7.60 -0.20 -14.01
C VAL A 171 -6.70 -1.43 -14.09
N PRO A 172 -5.92 -1.74 -13.04
CA PRO A 172 -5.16 -2.97 -13.00
C PRO A 172 -6.08 -4.20 -13.00
N GLU A 173 -5.72 -5.21 -13.79
CA GLU A 173 -6.44 -6.49 -13.81
C GLU A 173 -5.49 -7.64 -13.40
N PRO A 174 -5.69 -8.29 -12.24
CA PRO A 174 -6.64 -7.93 -11.18
C PRO A 174 -6.20 -6.67 -10.41
N VAL A 175 -7.14 -6.00 -9.74
CA VAL A 175 -6.81 -4.91 -8.80
C VAL A 175 -6.09 -5.53 -7.59
N PRO A 176 -4.85 -5.09 -7.26
CA PRO A 176 -4.05 -5.72 -6.22
C PRO A 176 -4.56 -5.38 -4.82
N THR A 177 -4.50 -6.34 -3.89
CA THR A 177 -4.87 -6.12 -2.48
C THR A 177 -3.97 -5.09 -1.79
N ARG A 178 -2.66 -5.14 -2.09
CA ARG A 178 -1.73 -4.11 -1.60
C ARG A 178 -2.05 -2.72 -2.13
N GLY A 179 -2.78 -2.63 -3.22
CA GLY A 179 -3.09 -1.42 -3.94
C GLY A 179 -1.96 -0.92 -4.86
N VAL A 180 -2.30 0.00 -5.76
CA VAL A 180 -1.38 0.57 -6.73
C VAL A 180 -1.84 1.95 -7.19
N VAL A 181 -0.89 2.79 -7.61
CA VAL A 181 -1.19 4.03 -8.33
C VAL A 181 -1.33 3.67 -9.81
N PRO A 182 -2.51 3.85 -10.43
CA PRO A 182 -2.76 3.37 -11.79
C PRO A 182 -2.02 4.22 -12.84
N HIS A 183 -1.75 3.61 -13.99
CA HIS A 183 -1.11 4.28 -15.11
C HIS A 183 -2.05 5.28 -15.78
N LEU A 184 -1.50 6.41 -16.23
CA LEU A 184 -2.26 7.44 -16.94
C LEU A 184 -2.53 7.03 -18.39
N ARG A 185 -3.69 7.40 -18.91
CA ARG A 185 -3.97 7.39 -20.35
C ARG A 185 -3.36 8.65 -20.98
N SER A 186 -2.54 8.49 -22.00
CA SER A 186 -2.07 9.59 -22.85
C SER A 186 -3.20 10.17 -23.69
N GLU A 187 -2.96 11.33 -24.31
CA GLU A 187 -3.88 11.90 -25.31
C GLU A 187 -4.09 10.99 -26.52
N SER A 188 -3.11 10.13 -26.86
CA SER A 188 -3.22 9.11 -27.91
C SER A 188 -3.93 7.83 -27.45
N GLY A 189 -4.37 7.77 -26.20
CA GLY A 189 -5.03 6.62 -25.59
C GLY A 189 -4.09 5.51 -25.13
N GLU A 190 -2.78 5.74 -25.13
CA GLU A 190 -1.74 4.81 -24.68
C GLU A 190 -1.52 4.87 -23.16
N VAL A 191 -0.98 3.81 -22.58
CA VAL A 191 -0.68 3.72 -21.15
C VAL A 191 0.69 4.35 -20.87
N VAL A 192 0.73 5.36 -20.00
CA VAL A 192 1.97 6.07 -19.63
C VAL A 192 2.33 5.77 -18.18
N PRO A 193 3.59 5.38 -17.89
CA PRO A 193 4.08 5.30 -16.52
C PRO A 193 3.94 6.65 -15.81
N LEU A 194 3.59 6.63 -14.53
CA LEU A 194 3.57 7.87 -13.76
C LEU A 194 4.98 8.46 -13.73
N PRO A 195 5.12 9.81 -13.81
CA PRO A 195 6.42 10.44 -13.69
C PRO A 195 7.06 10.02 -12.36
N THR A 196 8.22 9.38 -12.43
CA THR A 196 9.09 9.10 -11.28
C THR A 196 9.86 10.37 -10.98
N ASN A 197 9.76 10.87 -9.74
CA ASN A 197 10.69 11.89 -9.25
C ASN A 197 12.06 11.26 -9.01
#